data_AF-A0A2T4PT86-F1
#
_entry.id   AF-A0A2T4PT86-F1
#
_cell.length_a   1.000
_cell.length_b   1.000
_cell.length_c   1.000
_cell.angle_alpha   90.00
_cell.angle_beta   90.00
_cell.angle_gamma   90.00
#
_symmetry.space_group_name_H-M   'P 1'
#
loop_
_entity.id
_entity.type
_entity.pdbx_description
1 polymer ?
#
loop_
_entity_poly.entity_id
_entity_poly.type
_entity_poly.pdbx_seq_one_letter_code
_entity_poly.pdbx_strand_id
1 'polypeptide(L)'
;MKQVEIIRILDDTSFIINAGTNKDIESGYFIDVLKRDKSYNYIAKVEEVYPELSLCKRYGEQRLFYGDIVRVRYPDEYDITTKVIKSNTTKKRRKKRG
;
A
#
# COMPACT_ATOMS: atom_id res chain seq x y z
N MET A 1 3.79 16.06 3.95
CA MET A 1 3.13 14.89 3.34
C MET A 1 2.10 15.37 2.32
N LYS A 2 2.12 14.84 1.09
CA LYS A 2 1.22 15.28 0.00
C LYS A 2 -0.05 14.44 -0.02
N GLN A 3 -1.20 15.09 -0.10
CA GLN A 3 -2.50 14.46 -0.37
C GLN A 3 -2.79 14.55 -1.87
N VAL A 4 -3.32 13.48 -2.43
CA VAL A 4 -3.68 13.35 -3.84
C VAL A 4 -5.03 12.66 -3.96
N GLU A 5 -5.63 12.73 -5.13
CA GLU A 5 -6.93 12.11 -5.38
C GLU A 5 -6.81 11.00 -6.44
N ILE A 6 -7.66 9.99 -6.29
CA ILE A 6 -7.85 8.95 -7.31
C ILE A 6 -8.69 9.54 -8.44
N ILE A 7 -8.09 9.61 -9.63
CA ILE A 7 -8.73 10.15 -10.85
C ILE A 7 -9.26 9.06 -11.77
N ARG A 8 -8.83 7.81 -11.60
CA ARG A 8 -9.34 6.71 -12.41
C ARG A 8 -9.17 5.39 -11.69
N ILE A 9 -10.14 4.51 -11.87
CA ILE A 9 -10.04 3.11 -11.45
C ILE A 9 -9.99 2.29 -12.74
N LEU A 10 -8.98 1.43 -12.85
CA LEU A 10 -8.85 0.52 -14.00
C LEU A 10 -9.58 -0.78 -13.69
N ASP A 11 -9.27 -1.36 -12.53
CA ASP A 11 -9.79 -2.64 -12.07
C ASP A 11 -10.09 -2.59 -10.56
N ASP A 12 -10.55 -3.71 -10.00
CA ASP A 12 -10.79 -3.85 -8.55
C ASP A 12 -9.54 -3.67 -7.67
N THR A 13 -8.34 -3.77 -8.26
CA THR A 13 -7.05 -3.67 -7.55
C THR A 13 -6.17 -2.53 -8.02
N SER A 14 -6.42 -1.99 -9.22
CA SER A 14 -5.52 -1.06 -9.91
C SER A 14 -6.22 0.27 -10.15
N PHE A 15 -5.55 1.37 -9.81
CA PHE A 15 -6.10 2.72 -9.90
C PHE A 15 -5.00 3.74 -10.21
N ILE A 16 -5.42 4.91 -10.70
CA ILE A 16 -4.53 6.01 -11.10
C ILE A 16 -4.77 7.20 -10.20
N ILE A 17 -3.67 7.78 -9.73
CA ILE A 17 -3.66 9.00 -8.92
C ILE A 17 -3.12 10.19 -9.72
N ASN A 18 -3.61 11.39 -9.41
CA ASN A 18 -3.12 12.64 -10.01
C ASN A 18 -1.81 13.12 -9.37
N ALA A 19 -0.82 12.25 -9.33
CA ALA A 19 0.55 12.61 -9.04
C ALA A 19 1.48 11.68 -9.75
N GLY A 20 2.53 12.25 -10.32
CA GLY A 20 3.57 11.55 -11.05
C GLY A 20 4.95 12.00 -10.58
N THR A 21 5.95 11.81 -11.44
CA THR A 21 7.34 12.21 -11.18
C THR A 21 7.46 13.71 -10.90
N ASN A 22 6.63 14.55 -11.53
CA ASN A 22 6.61 15.99 -11.30
C ASN A 22 6.21 16.38 -9.86
N LYS A 23 5.64 15.44 -9.10
CA LYS A 23 5.27 15.63 -7.69
C LYS A 23 6.14 14.78 -6.75
N ASP A 24 7.30 14.32 -7.21
CA ASP A 24 8.27 13.53 -6.46
C ASP A 24 7.68 12.19 -5.98
N ILE A 25 6.87 11.55 -6.82
CA ILE A 25 6.45 10.17 -6.60
C ILE A 25 7.41 9.25 -7.34
N GLU A 26 7.85 8.20 -6.66
CA GLU A 26 8.67 7.15 -7.24
C GLU A 26 7.95 5.81 -7.17
N SER A 27 8.32 4.92 -8.10
CA SER A 27 7.85 3.54 -8.09
C SER A 27 8.30 2.85 -6.81
N GLY A 28 7.42 2.05 -6.20
CA GLY A 28 7.72 1.31 -4.98
C GLY A 28 7.23 1.97 -3.69
N TYR A 29 6.79 3.23 -3.74
CA TYR A 29 6.27 3.93 -2.57
C TYR A 29 4.94 3.33 -2.11
N PHE A 30 4.70 3.40 -0.80
CA PHE A 30 3.43 3.01 -0.21
C PHE A 30 2.56 4.25 -0.01
N ILE A 31 1.26 4.10 -0.27
CA ILE A 31 0.27 5.15 -0.13
C ILE A 31 -0.89 4.65 0.73
N ASP A 32 -1.38 5.53 1.58
CA ASP A 32 -2.56 5.30 2.42
C ASP A 32 -3.78 5.90 1.73
N VAL A 33 -4.76 5.08 1.38
CA VAL A 33 -6.07 5.57 0.93
C VAL A 33 -6.88 5.92 2.17
N LEU A 34 -7.20 7.21 2.32
CA LEU A 34 -8.00 7.76 3.41
C LEU A 34 -9.48 7.64 3.03
N LYS A 35 -10.27 6.94 3.86
CA LYS A 35 -11.73 7.02 3.76
C LYS A 35 -12.26 8.11 4.69
N ARG A 36 -13.19 8.92 4.18
CA ARG A 36 -13.86 9.97 4.96
C ARG A 36 -14.61 9.39 6.17
N ASP A 37 -15.22 8.21 6.01
CA ASP A 37 -16.14 7.66 7.01
C ASP A 37 -15.52 6.61 7.94
N LYS A 38 -14.25 6.23 7.72
CA LYS A 38 -13.64 5.06 8.36
C LYS A 38 -12.25 5.40 8.86
N SER A 39 -11.96 4.97 10.10
CA SER A 39 -10.68 5.17 10.78
C SER A 39 -9.55 4.26 10.28
N TYR A 40 -9.83 3.36 9.34
CA TYR A 40 -8.84 2.46 8.75
C TYR A 40 -8.35 2.98 7.40
N ASN A 41 -7.03 3.08 7.29
CA ASN A 41 -6.32 3.47 6.07
C ASN A 41 -5.95 2.21 5.29
N TYR A 42 -6.22 2.21 3.98
CA TYR A 42 -5.82 1.11 3.12
C TYR A 42 -4.43 1.34 2.56
N ILE A 43 -3.64 0.27 2.45
CA ILE A 43 -2.30 0.37 1.88
C ILE A 43 -2.38 0.02 0.39
N ALA A 44 -1.83 0.90 -0.43
CA ALA A 44 -1.53 0.64 -1.83
C ALA A 44 -0.05 0.92 -2.10
N LYS A 45 0.46 0.36 -3.18
CA LYS A 45 1.83 0.58 -3.65
C LYS A 45 1.81 1.15 -5.05
N VAL A 46 2.70 2.09 -5.30
CA VAL A 46 2.96 2.63 -6.64
C VAL A 46 3.71 1.58 -7.45
N GLU A 47 3.11 1.07 -8.52
CA GLU A 47 3.78 0.14 -9.44
C GLU A 47 4.53 0.90 -10.53
N GLU A 48 3.87 1.86 -11.18
CA GLU A 48 4.45 2.66 -12.26
C GLU A 48 4.18 4.15 -12.04
N VAL A 49 5.13 4.98 -12.47
CA VAL A 49 5.05 6.43 -12.37
C VAL A 49 5.24 7.03 -13.75
N TYR A 50 4.31 7.90 -14.12
CA TYR A 50 4.36 8.76 -15.31
C TYR A 50 4.62 10.21 -14.85
N PRO A 51 4.92 11.17 -15.76
CA PRO A 51 5.22 12.54 -15.37
C PRO A 51 4.12 13.22 -14.53
N GLU A 52 2.86 13.01 -14.90
CA GLU A 52 1.70 13.66 -14.27
C GLU A 52 0.84 12.70 -13.44
N LEU A 53 0.97 11.40 -13.65
CA LEU A 53 0.06 10.36 -13.16
C LEU A 53 0.88 9.22 -12.56
N SER A 54 0.31 8.44 -11.64
CA SER A 54 0.93 7.20 -11.19
C SER A 54 -0.09 6.08 -11.13
N LEU A 55 0.34 4.90 -11.55
CA LEU A 55 -0.41 3.67 -11.43
C LEU A 55 -0.13 3.03 -10.08
N CYS A 56 -1.19 2.78 -9.34
CA CYS A 56 -1.14 2.25 -7.99
C CYS A 56 -1.95 0.96 -7.92
N LYS A 57 -1.44 0.03 -7.12
CA LYS A 57 -2.09 -1.24 -6.83
C LYS A 57 -2.38 -1.34 -5.35
N ARG A 58 -3.63 -1.62 -5.00
CA ARG A 58 -4.03 -1.77 -3.60
C ARG A 58 -3.74 -3.17 -3.09
N TYR A 59 -3.53 -3.26 -1.78
CA TYR A 59 -3.51 -4.52 -1.06
C TYR A 59 -4.71 -4.59 -0.11
N GLY A 60 -5.58 -5.58 -0.33
CA GLY A 60 -6.77 -5.86 0.50
C GLY A 60 -8.01 -6.18 -0.32
N GLU A 61 -9.17 -6.25 0.32
CA GLU A 61 -10.43 -6.69 -0.33
C GLU A 61 -11.47 -5.56 -0.54
N GLN A 62 -11.39 -4.43 0.16
CA GLN A 62 -12.37 -3.33 -0.03
C GLN A 62 -12.28 -2.53 -1.33
N ARG A 63 -13.44 -2.27 -1.94
CA ARG A 63 -13.58 -1.35 -3.08
C ARG A 63 -13.07 0.06 -2.80
N LEU A 64 -12.39 0.60 -3.81
CA LEU A 64 -11.96 1.99 -3.97
C LEU A 64 -13.01 2.77 -4.75
N PHE A 65 -13.11 4.08 -4.52
CA PHE A 65 -14.00 4.96 -5.25
C PHE A 65 -13.24 6.11 -5.91
N TYR A 66 -13.81 6.59 -7.02
CA TYR A 66 -13.35 7.80 -7.65
C TYR A 66 -13.46 8.98 -6.68
N GLY A 67 -12.41 9.81 -6.59
CA GLY A 67 -12.36 10.95 -5.67
C GLY A 67 -11.94 10.60 -4.23
N ASP A 68 -11.59 9.33 -3.94
CA ASP A 68 -10.96 8.99 -2.68
C ASP A 68 -9.60 9.72 -2.55
N ILE A 69 -9.31 10.20 -1.34
CA ILE A 69 -8.07 10.91 -1.04
C ILE A 69 -7.00 9.89 -0.63
N VAL A 70 -5.84 10.01 -1.25
CA VAL A 70 -4.65 9.20 -1.00
C VAL A 70 -3.57 10.07 -0.39
N ARG A 71 -2.91 9.53 0.62
CA ARG A 71 -1.78 10.14 1.30
C ARG A 71 -0.53 9.32 0.97
N VAL A 72 0.42 9.95 0.31
CA VAL A 72 1.70 9.30 0.00
C VAL A 72 2.52 9.19 1.30
N ARG A 73 2.93 7.97 1.67
CA ARG A 73 4.01 7.79 2.64
C ARG A 73 5.30 7.86 1.88
N TYR A 74 6.06 8.93 2.11
CA TYR A 74 7.48 8.89 1.76
C TYR A 74 8.10 7.78 2.59
N PRO A 75 8.94 6.91 2.01
CA PRO A 75 9.81 6.09 2.83
C PRO A 75 10.63 7.07 3.67
N ASP A 76 10.32 7.16 4.96
CA ASP A 76 11.22 7.81 5.89
C ASP A 76 12.59 7.16 5.68
N GLU A 77 13.66 7.94 5.71
CA GLU A 77 15.08 7.55 5.53
C GLU A 77 15.55 6.42 6.47
N TYR A 78 14.65 5.88 7.29
CA TYR A 78 14.83 4.73 8.14
C TYR A 78 14.24 3.48 7.49
N ASP A 79 15.14 2.67 6.92
CA ASP A 79 14.91 1.30 6.48
C ASP A 79 13.85 0.58 7.33
N ILE A 80 12.68 0.36 6.74
CA ILE A 80 11.67 -0.53 7.30
C ILE A 80 12.21 -1.95 7.15
N THR A 81 13.07 -2.36 8.06
CA THR A 81 13.55 -3.74 8.13
C THR A 81 12.34 -4.63 8.41
N THR A 82 11.86 -5.34 7.40
CA THR A 82 10.85 -6.39 7.56
C THR A 82 11.39 -7.39 8.57
N LYS A 83 10.93 -7.30 9.82
CA LYS A 83 11.13 -8.37 10.80
C LYS A 83 10.28 -9.54 10.35
N VAL A 84 10.89 -10.41 9.53
CA VAL A 84 10.33 -11.73 9.23
C VAL A 84 10.22 -12.47 10.56
N ILE A 85 9.02 -12.49 11.13
CA ILE A 85 8.71 -13.31 12.29
C ILE A 85 8.71 -14.76 11.80
N LYS A 86 9.88 -15.40 11.84
CA LYS A 86 9.97 -16.85 11.64
C LYS A 86 9.25 -17.49 12.83
N SER A 87 8.06 -18.04 12.60
CA SER A 87 7.35 -18.84 13.58
C SER A 87 8.22 -20.07 13.91
N ASN A 88 8.89 -20.06 15.07
CA ASN A 88 9.56 -21.25 15.58
C ASN A 88 8.48 -22.25 16.06
N THR A 89 7.92 -23.02 15.12
CA THR A 89 7.11 -24.19 15.46
C THR A 89 8.02 -25.26 16.06
N THR A 90 8.19 -25.21 17.37
CA THR A 90 8.82 -26.29 18.14
C THR A 90 7.87 -27.49 18.13
N LYS A 91 8.09 -28.43 17.20
CA LYS A 91 7.43 -29.74 17.21
C LYS A 91 7.89 -30.50 18.46
N LYS A 92 7.15 -30.38 19.57
CA LYS A 92 7.27 -31.30 20.72
C LYS A 92 6.88 -32.71 20.26
N ARG A 93 7.88 -33.52 19.86
CA ARG A 93 7.72 -34.96 19.68
C ARG A 93 7.38 -35.60 21.03
N ARG A 94 6.10 -35.90 21.27
CA ARG A 94 5.66 -36.79 22.35
C ARG A 94 6.26 -38.17 22.11
N LYS A 95 7.23 -38.59 22.92
CA LYS A 95 7.62 -40.00 23.02
C LYS A 95 6.43 -40.78 23.59
N LYS A 96 5.84 -41.66 22.78
CA LYS A 96 4.94 -42.72 23.28
C LYS A 96 5.80 -43.68 24.10
N ARG A 97 5.49 -43.86 25.38
CA ARG A 97 6.05 -44.95 26.20
C ARG A 97 5.32 -46.23 25.78
N GLY A 98 6.08 -47.19 25.28
CA GLY A 98 5.71 -48.61 25.20
C GLY A 98 6.55 -49.37 26.20
#